data_AF-A0A3M4B2D0-F1
#
_entry.id   AF-A0A3M4B2D0-F1
#
_cell.length_a   1.000
_cell.length_b   1.000
_cell.length_c   1.000
_cell.angle_alpha   90.00
_cell.angle_beta   90.00
_cell.angle_gamma   90.00
#
_symmetry.space_group_name_H-M   'P 1'
#
loop_
_entity.id
_entity.type
_entity.pdbx_description
1 polymer ?
#
loop_
_entity_poly.entity_id
_entity_poly.type
_entity_poly.pdbx_seq_one_letter_code
_entity_poly.pdbx_strand_id
1 'polypeptide(L)'
;MSSTPLESWLANGPFGESHSIDLYLQDPSEAFYRLTSLLAGISISIEKNPAYEQHATFDTHADIPHAIRSADTIIRLQSRLPGLIGSLDSLSVAAHIKLCRVTERSNIQGVPYRAGIEISDRSEVPKAQRLRPDALELFFATPANQVSLTGSSRHYYQWAVRAQLILSRRGEKLYFPAPPVKDPTQYSQDWETPNFNKINQPFWADEETHKAAL
;
A
#
# COMPACT_ATOMS: atom_id res chain seq x y z
N MET A 1 28.32 8.67 6.08
CA MET A 1 27.39 7.74 6.76
C MET A 1 26.03 8.40 6.77
N SER A 2 25.04 7.85 6.05
CA SER A 2 23.69 8.43 6.02
C SER A 2 23.04 8.18 7.38
N SER A 3 22.60 9.24 8.06
CA SER A 3 21.83 9.13 9.30
C SER A 3 20.55 8.32 9.06
N THR A 4 20.15 7.50 10.02
CA THR A 4 18.85 6.80 9.94
C THR A 4 17.70 7.82 10.01
N PRO A 5 16.48 7.48 9.55
CA PRO A 5 15.34 8.38 9.67
C PRO A 5 15.07 8.83 11.12
N LEU A 6 15.26 7.93 12.09
CA LEU A 6 15.09 8.24 13.51
C LEU A 6 16.19 9.15 14.04
N GLU A 7 17.46 8.88 13.71
CA GLU A 7 18.58 9.78 14.05
C GLU A 7 18.38 11.17 13.47
N SER A 8 17.88 11.25 12.23
CA SER A 8 17.58 12.53 11.58
C SER A 8 16.46 13.27 12.33
N TRP A 9 15.44 12.55 12.81
CA TRP A 9 14.38 13.15 13.62
C TRP A 9 14.88 13.61 14.99
N LEU A 10 15.74 12.83 15.65
CA LEU A 10 16.31 13.22 16.94
C LEU A 10 17.21 14.45 16.82
N ALA A 11 17.99 14.56 15.73
CA ALA A 11 18.90 15.67 15.50
C ALA A 11 18.18 16.97 15.08
N ASN A 12 17.04 16.86 14.37
CA ASN A 12 16.33 18.01 13.79
C ASN A 12 14.99 18.34 14.51
N GLY A 13 14.54 17.47 15.39
CA GLY A 13 13.30 17.62 16.16
C GLY A 13 13.43 18.54 17.37
N PRO A 14 12.42 18.55 18.25
CA PRO A 14 12.29 19.53 19.35
C PRO A 14 13.35 19.41 20.44
N PHE A 15 14.22 18.40 20.37
CA PHE A 15 15.30 18.15 21.33
C PHE A 15 16.70 18.36 20.73
N GLY A 16 16.81 18.65 19.42
CA GLY A 16 18.08 18.78 18.71
C GLY A 16 18.66 20.19 18.79
N GLU A 17 19.99 20.30 18.70
CA GLU A 17 20.72 21.59 18.71
C GLU A 17 20.84 22.25 17.33
N SER A 18 20.09 21.80 16.32
CA SER A 18 20.29 22.20 14.93
C SER A 18 19.85 23.65 14.65
N HIS A 19 20.77 24.45 14.11
CA HIS A 19 20.64 25.88 13.82
C HIS A 19 20.20 26.21 12.39
N SER A 20 19.73 25.24 11.59
CA SER A 20 19.40 25.51 10.18
C SER A 20 18.46 24.48 9.54
N ILE A 21 17.41 25.02 8.90
CA ILE A 21 16.60 24.48 7.77
C ILE A 21 15.25 23.79 8.11
N ASP A 22 15.10 23.00 9.18
CA ASP A 22 13.86 22.25 9.42
C ASP A 22 12.90 22.94 10.42
N LEU A 23 12.45 24.17 10.10
CA LEU A 23 11.54 24.97 10.95
C LEU A 23 10.24 24.23 11.32
N TYR A 24 9.77 23.32 10.47
CA TYR A 24 8.54 22.56 10.70
C TYR A 24 8.70 21.48 11.79
N LEU A 25 9.91 21.01 12.08
CA LEU A 25 10.17 20.07 13.18
C LEU A 25 10.34 20.76 14.54
N GLN A 26 10.37 22.10 14.58
CA GLN A 26 10.34 22.87 15.81
C GLN A 26 8.91 22.97 16.39
N ASP A 27 7.88 22.82 15.56
CA ASP A 27 6.51 22.66 16.06
C ASP A 27 6.38 21.26 16.71
N PRO A 28 6.09 21.17 18.02
CA PRO A 28 5.94 19.89 18.70
C PRO A 28 4.86 18.99 18.09
N SER A 29 3.82 19.58 17.51
CA SER A 29 2.70 18.83 16.93
C SER A 29 3.13 18.14 15.62
N GLU A 30 3.73 18.90 14.71
CA GLU A 30 4.28 18.37 13.45
C GLU A 30 5.42 17.36 13.72
N ALA A 31 6.33 17.66 14.65
CA ALA A 31 7.40 16.74 15.01
C ALA A 31 6.86 15.41 15.56
N PHE A 32 5.87 15.44 16.45
CA PHE A 32 5.22 14.25 16.98
C PHE A 32 4.48 13.47 15.89
N TYR A 33 3.81 14.15 14.97
CA TYR A 33 3.16 13.54 13.83
C TYR A 33 4.15 12.81 12.92
N ARG A 34 5.28 13.44 12.57
CA ARG A 34 6.36 12.83 11.77
C ARG A 34 6.95 11.59 12.44
N LEU A 35 7.18 11.65 13.75
CA LEU A 35 7.63 10.50 14.53
C LEU A 35 6.60 9.38 14.54
N THR A 36 5.33 9.72 14.79
CA THR A 36 4.24 8.75 14.79
C THR A 36 4.15 8.05 13.45
N SER A 37 4.27 8.78 12.33
CA SER A 37 4.28 8.20 11.00
C SER A 37 5.49 7.28 10.76
N LEU A 38 6.68 7.72 11.19
CA LEU A 38 7.89 6.92 11.07
C LEU A 38 7.75 5.58 11.82
N LEU A 39 7.20 5.63 13.04
CA LEU A 39 6.95 4.45 13.86
C LEU A 39 5.79 3.60 13.32
N ALA A 40 4.76 4.24 12.76
CA ALA A 40 3.64 3.56 12.13
C ALA A 40 4.08 2.68 10.97
N GLY A 41 5.13 3.10 10.23
CA GLY A 41 5.78 2.29 9.20
C GLY A 41 4.78 1.62 8.26
N ILE A 42 3.85 2.42 7.71
CA ILE A 42 2.75 1.93 6.89
C ILE A 42 3.31 1.18 5.69
N SER A 43 2.90 -0.08 5.54
CA SER A 43 3.35 -0.94 4.45
C SER A 43 2.17 -1.63 3.79
N ILE A 44 2.32 -1.92 2.51
CA ILE A 44 1.34 -2.69 1.74
C ILE A 44 2.04 -3.95 1.23
N SER A 45 1.50 -5.11 1.59
CA SER A 45 1.93 -6.40 1.03
C SER A 45 0.85 -7.00 0.13
N ILE A 46 1.28 -7.72 -0.89
CA ILE A 46 0.43 -8.44 -1.83
C ILE A 46 0.86 -9.91 -1.79
N GLU A 47 -0.01 -10.77 -1.28
CA GLU A 47 0.28 -12.17 -0.98
C GLU A 47 -0.76 -13.09 -1.62
N LYS A 48 -0.38 -14.35 -1.84
CA LYS A 48 -1.37 -15.39 -2.19
C LYS A 48 -2.20 -15.72 -0.94
N ASN A 49 -3.50 -15.93 -1.14
CA ASN A 49 -4.37 -16.36 -0.06
C ASN A 49 -4.12 -17.85 0.25
N PRO A 50 -3.63 -18.21 1.45
CA PRO A 50 -3.41 -19.61 1.82
C PRO A 50 -4.72 -20.40 1.94
N ALA A 51 -5.86 -19.72 2.14
CA ALA A 51 -7.18 -20.33 2.22
C ALA A 51 -7.90 -20.41 0.86
N TYR A 52 -7.20 -20.12 -0.24
CA TYR A 52 -7.82 -20.12 -1.56
C TYR A 52 -8.19 -21.52 -2.03
N GLU A 53 -9.43 -21.67 -2.51
CA GLU A 53 -9.97 -22.87 -3.12
C GLU A 53 -10.52 -22.52 -4.52
N GLN A 54 -9.94 -23.10 -5.58
CA GLN A 54 -10.30 -22.80 -6.97
C GLN A 54 -11.79 -23.03 -7.28
N HIS A 55 -12.41 -24.00 -6.61
CA HIS A 55 -13.82 -24.35 -6.76
C HIS A 55 -14.58 -24.21 -5.43
N ALA A 56 -14.28 -23.15 -4.66
CA ALA A 56 -14.95 -22.87 -3.40
C ALA A 56 -16.47 -22.84 -3.59
N THR A 57 -17.17 -23.72 -2.87
CA THR A 57 -18.63 -23.76 -2.81
C THR A 57 -19.12 -23.01 -1.58
N PHE A 58 -20.35 -22.48 -1.67
CA PHE A 58 -20.97 -21.83 -0.54
C PHE A 58 -21.34 -22.87 0.52
N ASP A 59 -20.67 -22.80 1.67
CA ASP A 59 -20.91 -23.66 2.82
C ASP A 59 -20.97 -22.78 4.08
N THR A 60 -22.10 -22.82 4.77
CA THR A 60 -22.34 -22.04 5.99
C THR A 60 -21.68 -22.62 7.23
N HIS A 61 -21.21 -23.88 7.17
CA HIS A 61 -20.54 -24.55 8.29
C HIS A 61 -19.01 -24.46 8.21
N ALA A 62 -18.46 -23.92 7.11
CA ALA A 62 -17.03 -23.77 6.94
C ALA A 62 -16.46 -22.71 7.89
N ASP A 63 -15.31 -23.01 8.51
CA ASP A 63 -14.60 -22.10 9.42
C ASP A 63 -14.21 -20.78 8.74
N ILE A 64 -13.91 -20.84 7.44
CA ILE A 64 -13.53 -19.68 6.63
C ILE A 64 -14.67 -19.36 5.65
N PRO A 65 -15.20 -18.13 5.66
CA PRO A 65 -16.25 -17.71 4.74
C PRO A 65 -15.89 -17.92 3.26
N HIS A 66 -16.90 -18.28 2.46
CA HIS A 66 -16.76 -18.49 1.01
C HIS A 66 -16.13 -17.30 0.28
N ALA A 67 -16.46 -16.06 0.69
CA ALA A 67 -15.91 -14.86 0.09
C ALA A 67 -14.38 -14.76 0.22
N ILE A 68 -13.82 -15.27 1.32
CA ILE A 68 -12.37 -15.39 1.54
C ILE A 68 -11.82 -16.56 0.74
N ARG A 69 -12.44 -17.75 0.81
CA ARG A 69 -11.95 -18.96 0.12
C ARG A 69 -11.95 -18.82 -1.40
N SER A 70 -12.86 -18.02 -1.98
CA SER A 70 -12.93 -17.78 -3.42
C SER A 70 -12.02 -16.66 -3.94
N ALA A 71 -11.22 -16.04 -3.05
CA ALA A 71 -10.25 -15.00 -3.39
C ALA A 71 -8.84 -15.60 -3.35
N ASP A 72 -8.06 -15.43 -4.41
CA ASP A 72 -6.72 -16.01 -4.53
C ASP A 72 -5.62 -15.08 -3.99
N THR A 73 -5.95 -13.80 -3.76
CA THR A 73 -4.99 -12.74 -3.45
C THR A 73 -5.42 -11.97 -2.21
N ILE A 74 -4.46 -11.71 -1.32
CA ILE A 74 -4.61 -10.86 -0.14
C ILE A 74 -3.76 -9.61 -0.35
N ILE A 75 -4.40 -8.44 -0.30
CA ILE A 75 -3.73 -7.15 -0.18
C ILE A 75 -3.83 -6.74 1.29
N ARG A 76 -2.68 -6.60 1.96
CA ARG A 76 -2.62 -6.27 3.38
C ARG A 76 -2.02 -4.90 3.57
N LEU A 77 -2.81 -3.98 4.12
CA LEU A 77 -2.34 -2.70 4.62
C LEU A 77 -1.98 -2.85 6.09
N GLN A 78 -0.72 -2.63 6.44
CA GLN A 78 -0.19 -2.88 7.80
C GLN A 78 0.35 -1.60 8.43
N SER A 79 0.25 -1.52 9.74
CA SER A 79 0.99 -0.58 10.56
C SER A 79 1.74 -1.30 11.67
N ARG A 80 2.98 -0.87 11.93
CA ARG A 80 3.79 -1.32 13.06
C ARG A 80 3.35 -0.73 14.39
N LEU A 81 2.46 0.26 14.39
CA LEU A 81 1.82 0.78 15.59
C LEU A 81 0.48 0.06 15.81
N PRO A 82 0.39 -0.85 16.79
CA PRO A 82 -0.86 -1.54 17.09
C PRO A 82 -1.95 -0.52 17.43
N GLY A 83 -3.15 -0.75 16.92
CA GLY A 83 -4.29 0.11 17.18
C GLY A 83 -4.40 1.34 16.29
N LEU A 84 -3.38 1.65 15.46
CA LEU A 84 -3.53 2.68 14.45
C LEU A 84 -4.63 2.32 13.44
N ILE A 85 -4.66 1.05 13.01
CA ILE A 85 -5.67 0.52 12.05
C ILE A 85 -6.86 -0.12 12.77
N GLY A 86 -6.62 -0.93 13.80
CA GLY A 86 -7.63 -1.81 14.38
C GLY A 86 -8.40 -1.29 15.60
N SER A 87 -8.09 -0.11 16.15
CA SER A 87 -8.67 0.31 17.45
C SER A 87 -9.04 1.80 17.57
N LEU A 88 -9.10 2.55 16.47
CA LEU A 88 -9.45 3.97 16.50
C LEU A 88 -10.77 4.21 15.76
N ASP A 89 -11.82 4.51 16.51
CA ASP A 89 -13.15 4.87 15.98
C ASP A 89 -13.13 6.10 15.04
N SER A 90 -12.01 6.83 14.99
CA SER A 90 -11.81 8.04 14.20
C SER A 90 -10.81 7.89 13.04
N LEU A 91 -10.41 6.68 12.71
CA LEU A 91 -9.56 6.39 11.55
C LEU A 91 -10.41 6.04 10.33
N SER A 92 -10.14 6.70 9.20
CA SER A 92 -10.61 6.27 7.89
C SER A 92 -9.44 5.82 7.01
N VAL A 93 -9.67 4.82 6.16
CA VAL A 93 -8.68 4.28 5.24
C VAL A 93 -9.10 4.60 3.81
N ALA A 94 -8.28 5.37 3.10
CA ALA A 94 -8.42 5.60 1.67
C ALA A 94 -7.45 4.68 0.92
N ALA A 95 -7.96 3.56 0.40
CA ALA A 95 -7.18 2.62 -0.39
C ALA A 95 -7.65 2.61 -1.85
N HIS A 96 -6.75 2.96 -2.76
CA HIS A 96 -6.96 2.89 -4.19
C HIS A 96 -6.21 1.68 -4.76
N ILE A 97 -6.98 0.76 -5.32
CA ILE A 97 -6.45 -0.51 -5.85
C ILE A 97 -6.81 -0.56 -7.32
N LYS A 98 -5.79 -0.77 -8.16
CA LYS A 98 -5.93 -0.91 -9.60
C LYS A 98 -5.32 -2.21 -10.07
N LEU A 99 -6.01 -2.85 -11.02
CA LEU A 99 -5.48 -4.03 -11.69
C LEU A 99 -4.68 -3.60 -12.92
N CYS A 100 -3.42 -4.02 -12.99
CA CYS A 100 -2.52 -3.76 -14.10
C CYS A 100 -2.40 -5.02 -14.95
N ARG A 101 -2.70 -4.91 -16.24
CA ARG A 101 -2.44 -5.95 -17.23
C ARG A 101 -1.04 -5.74 -17.79
N VAL A 102 -0.19 -6.73 -17.60
CA VAL A 102 1.15 -6.74 -18.18
C VAL A 102 1.15 -7.62 -19.43
N THR A 103 1.67 -7.09 -20.52
CA THR A 103 1.87 -7.82 -21.76
C THR A 103 3.34 -8.19 -21.92
N GLU A 104 3.62 -9.48 -21.94
CA GLU A 104 4.90 -10.06 -22.32
C GLU A 104 4.84 -10.56 -23.75
N ARG A 105 5.92 -10.32 -24.51
CA ARG A 105 6.11 -10.85 -25.86
C ARG A 105 7.43 -11.57 -25.94
N SER A 106 7.53 -12.53 -26.83
CA SER A 106 8.80 -13.17 -27.14
C SER A 106 9.48 -12.45 -28.30
N ASN A 107 10.77 -12.17 -28.18
CA ASN A 107 11.55 -11.69 -29.32
C ASN A 107 11.78 -12.83 -30.33
N ILE A 108 12.46 -12.54 -31.45
CA ILE A 108 12.75 -13.51 -32.52
C ILE A 108 13.60 -14.69 -32.02
N GLN A 109 14.32 -14.52 -30.90
CA GLN A 109 15.15 -15.54 -30.24
C GLN A 109 14.38 -16.33 -29.16
N GLY A 110 13.07 -16.08 -29.00
CA GLY A 110 12.23 -16.74 -27.99
C GLY A 110 12.38 -16.20 -26.58
N VAL A 111 13.14 -15.12 -26.36
CA VAL A 111 13.34 -14.51 -25.03
C VAL A 111 12.13 -13.63 -24.70
N PRO A 112 11.45 -13.85 -23.55
CA PRO A 112 10.34 -13.03 -23.13
C PRO A 112 10.82 -11.65 -22.68
N TYR A 113 10.13 -10.60 -23.11
CA TYR A 113 10.32 -9.23 -22.64
C TYR A 113 8.98 -8.58 -22.35
N ARG A 114 8.96 -7.66 -21.38
CA ARG A 114 7.79 -6.85 -21.05
C ARG A 114 7.58 -5.83 -22.17
N ALA A 115 6.49 -5.98 -22.92
CA ALA A 115 6.14 -5.13 -24.05
C ALA A 115 5.26 -3.93 -23.65
N GLY A 116 4.48 -4.05 -22.56
CA GLY A 116 3.63 -2.96 -22.08
C GLY A 116 2.94 -3.29 -20.75
N ILE A 117 2.47 -2.23 -20.09
CA ILE A 117 1.64 -2.30 -18.89
C ILE A 117 0.44 -1.40 -19.13
N GLU A 118 -0.76 -1.96 -18.99
CA GLU A 118 -2.02 -1.24 -19.07
C GLU A 118 -2.64 -1.21 -17.66
N ILE A 119 -2.84 -0.02 -17.11
CA ILE A 119 -3.49 0.14 -15.82
C ILE A 119 -5.00 0.24 -16.07
N SER A 120 -5.78 -0.65 -15.48
CA SER A 120 -7.24 -0.58 -15.57
C SER A 120 -7.75 0.67 -14.86
N ASP A 121 -8.64 1.41 -15.53
CA ASP A 121 -9.38 2.51 -14.89
C ASP A 121 -10.53 2.02 -14.02
N ARG A 122 -10.90 0.74 -14.14
CA ARG A 122 -11.92 0.12 -13.30
C ARG A 122 -11.36 -0.11 -11.91
N SER A 123 -12.02 0.46 -10.91
CA SER A 123 -11.79 0.12 -9.51
C SER A 123 -12.41 -1.25 -9.23
N GLU A 124 -11.59 -2.18 -8.74
CA GLU A 124 -12.04 -3.50 -8.33
C GLU A 124 -12.45 -3.48 -6.86
N VAL A 125 -13.58 -4.12 -6.55
CA VAL A 125 -14.10 -4.21 -5.17
C VAL A 125 -13.61 -5.51 -4.54
N PRO A 126 -13.10 -5.49 -3.30
CA PRO A 126 -12.69 -6.70 -2.62
C PRO A 126 -13.89 -7.63 -2.40
N LYS A 127 -13.68 -8.94 -2.54
CA LYS A 127 -14.68 -9.97 -2.23
C LYS A 127 -14.99 -10.04 -0.74
N ALA A 128 -13.97 -9.82 0.09
CA ALA A 128 -14.08 -9.78 1.53
C ALA A 128 -13.07 -8.80 2.11
N GLN A 129 -13.33 -8.36 3.33
CA GLN A 129 -12.42 -7.55 4.12
C GLN A 129 -12.32 -8.15 5.52
N ARG A 130 -11.12 -8.11 6.11
CA ARG A 130 -10.88 -8.56 7.49
C ARG A 130 -10.00 -7.55 8.20
N LEU A 131 -10.50 -7.04 9.32
CA LEU A 131 -9.75 -6.16 10.20
C LEU A 131 -8.95 -6.99 11.20
N ARG A 132 -7.69 -6.63 11.39
CA ARG A 132 -6.78 -7.11 12.44
C ARG A 132 -6.31 -5.92 13.28
N PRO A 133 -5.75 -6.15 14.48
CA PRO A 133 -5.26 -5.07 15.34
C PRO A 133 -4.23 -4.14 14.67
N ASP A 134 -3.40 -4.70 13.78
CA ASP A 134 -2.27 -4.06 13.11
C ASP A 134 -2.48 -3.91 11.59
N ALA A 135 -3.56 -4.48 11.04
CA ALA A 135 -3.70 -4.59 9.59
C ALA A 135 -5.15 -4.60 9.09
N LEU A 136 -5.36 -4.11 7.88
CA LEU A 136 -6.56 -4.32 7.09
C LEU A 136 -6.23 -5.26 5.93
N GLU A 137 -6.89 -6.42 5.89
CA GLU A 137 -6.76 -7.40 4.82
C GLU A 137 -7.94 -7.27 3.85
N LEU A 138 -7.62 -7.14 2.57
CA LEU A 138 -8.57 -7.05 1.47
C LEU A 138 -8.36 -8.24 0.53
N PHE A 139 -9.44 -8.97 0.25
CA PHE A 139 -9.39 -10.22 -0.50
C PHE A 139 -9.88 -10.01 -1.94
N PHE A 140 -9.04 -10.34 -2.92
CA PHE A 140 -9.33 -10.16 -4.34
C PHE A 140 -9.24 -11.48 -5.11
N ALA A 141 -9.94 -11.51 -6.25
CA ALA A 141 -9.75 -12.55 -7.26
C ALA A 141 -8.93 -11.96 -8.42
N THR A 142 -7.70 -12.43 -8.56
CA THR A 142 -6.83 -12.06 -9.67
C THR A 142 -7.23 -12.86 -10.91
N PRO A 143 -7.45 -12.21 -12.05
CA PRO A 143 -7.74 -12.94 -13.28
C PRO A 143 -6.59 -13.86 -13.70
N ALA A 144 -6.92 -15.01 -14.25
CA ALA A 144 -5.94 -15.98 -14.72
C ALA A 144 -5.09 -15.42 -15.88
N ASN A 145 -3.84 -15.89 -15.94
CA ASN A 145 -2.93 -15.56 -17.04
C ASN A 145 -3.52 -16.02 -18.39
N GLN A 146 -3.45 -15.15 -19.38
CA GLN A 146 -3.91 -15.44 -20.74
C GLN A 146 -2.71 -15.62 -21.65
N VAL A 147 -2.67 -16.70 -22.42
CA VAL A 147 -1.64 -16.92 -23.43
C VAL A 147 -2.32 -16.83 -24.80
N SER A 148 -1.72 -16.07 -25.71
CA SER A 148 -2.20 -16.00 -27.09
C SER A 148 -2.14 -17.37 -27.76
N LEU A 149 -3.08 -17.63 -28.68
CA LEU A 149 -3.16 -18.90 -29.43
C LEU A 149 -1.87 -19.22 -30.20
N THR A 150 -1.12 -18.20 -30.60
CA THR A 150 0.17 -18.30 -31.30
C THR A 150 1.36 -18.48 -30.36
N GLY A 151 1.16 -18.42 -29.04
CA GLY A 151 2.22 -18.52 -28.02
C GLY A 151 3.21 -17.35 -27.99
N SER A 152 3.06 -16.37 -28.88
CA SER A 152 4.00 -15.25 -29.05
C SER A 152 3.83 -14.13 -28.03
N SER A 153 2.70 -14.10 -27.33
CA SER A 153 2.40 -13.15 -26.27
C SER A 153 1.67 -13.79 -25.10
N ARG A 154 1.97 -13.28 -23.90
CA ARG A 154 1.35 -13.65 -22.63
C ARG A 154 0.86 -12.39 -21.94
N HIS A 155 -0.33 -12.47 -21.37
CA HIS A 155 -0.86 -11.45 -20.49
C HIS A 155 -0.98 -12.02 -19.08
N TYR A 156 -0.47 -11.29 -18.11
CA TYR A 156 -0.67 -11.58 -16.70
C TYR A 156 -1.10 -10.30 -15.98
N TYR A 157 -1.68 -10.48 -14.80
CA TYR A 157 -2.24 -9.39 -14.03
C TYR A 157 -1.42 -9.16 -12.77
N GLN A 158 -1.21 -7.89 -12.43
CA GLN A 158 -0.53 -7.44 -11.21
C GLN A 158 -1.42 -6.40 -10.52
N TRP A 159 -1.39 -6.35 -9.20
CA TRP A 159 -2.08 -5.31 -8.44
C TRP A 159 -1.15 -4.14 -8.20
N ALA A 160 -1.64 -2.93 -8.46
CA ALA A 160 -1.01 -1.69 -8.00
C ALA A 160 -1.90 -1.09 -6.91
N VAL A 161 -1.31 -0.71 -5.79
CA VAL A 161 -2.02 -0.31 -4.59
C VAL A 161 -1.42 0.98 -4.06
N ARG A 162 -2.30 1.94 -3.78
CA ARG A 162 -1.95 3.18 -3.11
C ARG A 162 -2.87 3.34 -1.92
N ALA A 163 -2.31 3.45 -0.73
CA ALA A 163 -3.12 3.60 0.48
C ALA A 163 -2.70 4.82 1.29
N GLN A 164 -3.70 5.47 1.87
CA GLN A 164 -3.56 6.57 2.79
C GLN A 164 -4.45 6.29 4.00
N LEU A 165 -3.88 6.39 5.20
CA LEU A 165 -4.65 6.33 6.44
C LEU A 165 -4.91 7.76 6.92
N ILE A 166 -6.16 8.07 7.22
CA ILE A 166 -6.58 9.40 7.64
C ILE A 166 -7.08 9.28 9.08
N LEU A 167 -6.29 9.79 10.01
CA LEU A 167 -6.68 9.86 11.42
C LEU A 167 -7.35 11.21 11.69
N SER A 168 -8.62 11.18 12.07
CA SER A 168 -9.33 12.39 12.52
C SER A 168 -9.23 12.52 14.03
N ARG A 169 -8.66 13.61 14.55
CA ARG A 169 -8.55 13.86 16.00
C ARG A 169 -8.88 15.32 16.30
N ARG A 170 -9.91 15.56 17.11
CA ARG A 170 -10.30 16.91 17.59
C ARG A 170 -10.48 17.95 16.46
N GLY A 171 -10.94 17.51 15.28
CA GLY A 171 -11.14 18.37 14.10
C GLY A 171 -9.96 18.44 13.14
N GLU A 172 -8.78 17.94 13.53
CA GLU A 172 -7.61 17.86 12.66
C GLU A 172 -7.54 16.48 11.98
N LYS A 173 -7.03 16.46 10.74
CA LYS A 173 -6.79 15.24 9.97
C LYS A 173 -5.29 15.04 9.80
N LEU A 174 -4.80 13.86 10.18
CA LEU A 174 -3.42 13.43 9.98
C LEU A 174 -3.39 12.34 8.92
N TYR A 175 -2.44 12.41 7.99
CA TYR A 175 -2.41 11.57 6.78
C TYR A 175 -1.16 10.70 6.76
N PHE A 176 -1.32 9.38 6.86
CA PHE A 176 -0.20 8.45 6.86
C PHE A 176 -0.08 7.72 5.52
N PRO A 177 1.15 7.51 5.02
CA PRO A 177 2.43 7.86 5.61
C PRO A 177 2.79 9.36 5.43
N ALA A 178 3.25 10.02 6.49
CA ALA A 178 3.83 11.36 6.38
C ALA A 178 5.11 11.34 5.52
N PRO A 179 5.44 12.45 4.84
CA PRO A 179 6.67 12.57 4.07
C PRO A 179 7.91 12.39 4.97
N PRO A 180 9.07 12.05 4.37
CA PRO A 180 10.32 11.86 5.10
C PRO A 180 10.63 13.01 6.05
N VAL A 181 11.38 12.73 7.12
CA VAL A 181 11.69 13.71 8.18
C VAL A 181 12.37 14.98 7.65
N LYS A 182 13.16 14.87 6.58
CA LYS A 182 13.87 15.99 5.95
C LYS A 182 13.06 16.68 4.84
N ASP A 183 11.84 16.21 4.60
CA ASP A 183 10.95 16.73 3.56
C ASP A 183 9.93 17.70 4.19
N PRO A 184 10.03 19.00 3.90
CA PRO A 184 9.15 20.03 4.46
C PRO A 184 7.72 19.99 3.89
N THR A 185 7.42 19.06 2.97
CA THR A 185 6.10 18.97 2.33
C THR A 185 5.00 18.83 3.38
N GLN A 186 4.05 19.76 3.37
CA GLN A 186 2.84 19.70 4.18
C GLN A 186 1.67 19.20 3.34
N TYR A 187 0.64 18.68 4.02
CA TYR A 187 -0.54 18.21 3.32
C TYR A 187 -1.27 19.37 2.65
N SER A 188 -1.68 19.16 1.40
CA SER A 188 -2.50 20.05 0.58
C SER A 188 -3.49 19.20 -0.20
N GLN A 189 -4.51 19.84 -0.76
CA GLN A 189 -5.54 19.15 -1.53
C GLN A 189 -4.99 18.50 -2.82
N ASP A 190 -3.82 18.93 -3.30
CA ASP A 190 -3.14 18.33 -4.45
C ASP A 190 -2.74 16.86 -4.21
N TRP A 191 -2.65 16.45 -2.94
CA TRP A 191 -2.29 15.08 -2.53
C TRP A 191 -3.50 14.19 -2.24
N GLU A 192 -4.73 14.65 -2.49
CA GLU A 192 -5.97 13.89 -2.26
C GLU A 192 -6.10 12.68 -3.20
N THR A 193 -5.47 12.72 -4.38
CA THR A 193 -5.51 11.62 -5.35
C THR A 193 -4.14 10.97 -5.55
N PRO A 194 -4.06 9.62 -5.58
CA PRO A 194 -2.81 8.93 -5.83
C PRO A 194 -2.44 8.90 -7.31
N ASN A 195 -1.16 9.00 -7.60
CA ASN A 195 -0.59 8.86 -8.94
C ASN A 195 0.07 7.48 -9.09
N PHE A 196 -0.60 6.58 -9.81
CA PHE A 196 -0.10 5.22 -10.07
C PHE A 196 1.13 5.16 -10.99
N ASN A 197 1.51 6.26 -11.64
CA ASN A 197 2.74 6.35 -12.44
C ASN A 197 3.96 6.78 -11.62
N LYS A 198 3.77 7.11 -10.33
CA LYS A 198 4.84 7.48 -9.40
C LYS A 198 4.84 6.53 -8.21
N ILE A 199 6.03 6.32 -7.67
CA ILE A 199 6.26 5.65 -6.39
C ILE A 199 6.79 6.67 -5.39
N ASN A 200 6.62 6.41 -4.11
CA ASN A 200 6.99 7.29 -3.00
C ASN A 200 6.33 8.68 -3.11
N GLN A 201 5.07 8.71 -3.51
CA GLN A 201 4.30 9.95 -3.47
C GLN A 201 4.08 10.37 -2.00
N PRO A 202 4.29 11.65 -1.64
CA PRO A 202 3.97 12.14 -0.30
C PRO A 202 2.55 11.76 0.14
N PHE A 203 2.38 11.34 1.39
CA PHE A 203 1.07 10.96 1.96
C PHE A 203 0.42 9.68 1.39
N TRP A 204 1.15 8.91 0.58
CA TRP A 204 0.67 7.65 0.01
C TRP A 204 1.68 6.53 0.24
N ALA A 205 1.22 5.42 0.79
CA ALA A 205 1.96 4.18 0.81
C ALA A 205 1.80 3.48 -0.54
N ASP A 206 2.90 2.97 -1.08
CA ASP A 206 2.94 2.13 -2.28
C ASP A 206 3.02 0.65 -1.90
N GLU A 207 2.64 -0.25 -2.81
CA GLU A 207 3.00 -1.66 -2.64
C GLU A 207 4.52 -1.81 -2.55
N GLU A 208 5.00 -2.34 -1.42
CA GLU A 208 6.30 -2.99 -1.43
C GLU A 208 6.09 -4.27 -2.23
N THR A 209 6.29 -4.19 -3.54
CA THR A 209 6.37 -5.41 -4.32
C THR A 209 7.58 -6.16 -3.74
N HIS A 210 7.34 -7.18 -2.92
CA HIS A 210 8.29 -8.27 -2.80
C HIS A 210 8.43 -8.83 -4.22
N LYS A 211 9.33 -8.22 -4.99
CA LYS A 211 10.01 -8.85 -6.10
C LYS A 211 10.75 -10.00 -5.45
N ALA A 212 10.04 -11.11 -5.21
CA ALA A 212 10.67 -12.39 -5.14
C ALA A 212 11.41 -12.49 -6.48
N ALA A 213 12.72 -12.29 -6.42
CA ALA A 213 13.62 -12.61 -7.50
C ALA A 213 13.35 -14.08 -7.83
N LEU A 214 12.75 -14.31 -9.00
CA LEU A 214 12.87 -15.57 -9.71
C LEU A 214 14.10 -15.46 -10.60
#